data_AF-F5CBL9-F1
#
_entry.id   AF-F5CBL9-F1
#
_cell.length_a   1.000
_cell.length_b   1.000
_cell.length_c   1.000
_cell.angle_alpha   90.00
_cell.angle_beta   90.00
_cell.angle_gamma   90.00
#
_symmetry.space_group_name_H-M   'P 1'
#
loop_
_entity.id
_entity.type
_entity.pdbx_description
1 polymer ?
#
loop_
_entity_poly.entity_id
_entity_poly.type
_entity_poly.pdbx_seq_one_letter_code
_entity_poly.pdbx_strand_id
1 'polypeptide(L)' 'FCIPTEYMMHVERKECAYCLTINTTICAGYCMTRDFNGKLFLPKYALSQDVCTYRDFMYKTVEIPGCPRHVTPYFS' A
#
# COMPACT_ATOMS: atom_id res chain seq x y z
N PHE A 1 0.68 -5.34 16.89
CA PHE A 1 1.98 -4.79 16.48
C PHE A 1 1.89 -4.52 14.99
N CYS A 2 1.48 -3.30 14.60
CA CYS A 2 1.39 -2.87 13.20
C CYS A 2 2.15 -1.54 13.13
N ILE A 3 3.24 -1.52 12.36
CA ILE A 3 4.17 -0.38 12.34
C ILE A 3 4.65 -0.09 10.90
N PRO A 4 5.05 1.16 10.60
CA PRO A 4 5.78 1.47 9.38
C PRO A 4 7.08 0.67 9.32
N THR A 5 7.33 0.01 8.19
CA THR A 5 8.51 -0.82 7.93
C THR A 5 9.12 -0.45 6.59
N GLU A 6 10.44 -0.43 6.50
CA GLU A 6 11.17 -0.19 5.25
C GLU A 6 10.85 -1.27 4.20
N TYR A 7 10.64 -0.86 2.96
CA TYR A 7 10.27 -1.74 1.87
C TYR A 7 10.80 -1.23 0.53
N MET A 8 11.14 -2.17 -0.35
CA MET A 8 11.58 -1.89 -1.71
C MET A 8 10.38 -2.02 -2.65
N MET A 9 9.86 -0.88 -3.12
CA MET A 9 8.73 -0.85 -4.05
C MET A 9 9.21 -0.85 -5.50
N HIS A 10 8.60 -1.70 -6.33
CA HIS A 10 8.81 -1.68 -7.76
C HIS A 10 7.77 -0.76 -8.42
N VAL A 11 8.26 0.23 -9.15
CA VAL A 11 7.44 1.23 -9.84
C VAL A 11 7.68 1.10 -11.33
N GLU A 12 6.60 0.95 -12.08
CA GLU A 12 6.64 0.81 -13.52
C GLU A 12 5.58 1.67 -14.21
N ARG A 13 5.86 2.03 -15.45
CA ARG A 13 4.91 2.69 -16.33
C ARG A 13 4.99 2.03 -17.69
N LYS A 14 3.84 1.55 -18.19
CA LYS A 14 3.74 0.68 -19.35
C LYS A 14 4.44 1.24 -20.60
N GLU A 15 4.39 2.55 -20.80
CA GLU A 15 4.99 3.18 -21.97
C GLU A 15 6.49 3.48 -21.82
N CYS A 16 7.07 3.33 -20.63
CA CYS A 16 8.48 3.58 -20.35
C CYS A 16 9.29 2.28 -20.38
N ALA A 17 10.57 2.38 -20.73
CA ALA A 17 11.42 1.21 -20.95
C ALA A 17 11.97 0.55 -19.67
N TYR A 18 11.75 1.13 -18.48
CA TYR A 18 12.39 0.71 -17.24
C TYR A 18 11.39 0.56 -16.09
N CYS A 19 11.68 -0.39 -15.20
CA CYS A 19 11.06 -0.52 -13.88
C CYS A 19 12.06 -0.03 -12.83
N LEU A 20 11.63 0.87 -11.95
CA LEU A 20 12.45 1.38 -10.86
C LEU A 20 12.18 0.60 -9.57
N THR A 21 13.21 0.46 -8.75
CA THR A 21 13.06 -0.03 -7.38
C THR A 21 13.39 1.12 -6.43
N ILE A 22 12.43 1.52 -5.61
CA ILE A 22 12.55 2.68 -4.70
C ILE A 22 12.38 2.25 -3.25
N ASN A 23 13.17 2.86 -2.37
CA ASN A 23 13.03 2.68 -0.93
C ASN A 23 11.82 3.50 -0.45
N THR A 24 10.87 2.84 0.21
CA THR A 24 9.69 3.46 0.82
C THR A 24 9.38 2.81 2.16
N THR A 25 8.32 3.26 2.81
CA THR A 25 7.80 2.67 4.05
C THR A 25 6.37 2.18 3.84
N ILE A 26 6.09 0.93 4.20
CA ILE A 26 4.75 0.33 4.17
C ILE A 26 4.27 -0.02 5.58
N CYS A 27 2.98 -0.24 5.79
CA CYS A 27 2.49 -0.80 7.05
C CYS A 27 2.63 -2.33 7.06
N ALA A 28 3.31 -2.86 8.07
CA ALA A 28 3.46 -4.31 8.25
C ALA A 28 3.31 -4.72 9.72
N GLY A 29 2.84 -5.95 9.92
CA GLY A 29 2.71 -6.58 11.23
C GLY A 29 1.36 -7.28 11.44
N TYR A 30 0.96 -7.38 12.71
CA TYR A 30 -0.19 -8.14 13.18
C TYR A 30 -1.20 -7.27 13.92
N CYS A 31 -2.49 -7.52 13.65
CA CYS A 31 -3.63 -7.00 14.39
C CYS A 31 -4.35 -8.16 15.10
N MET A 32 -4.84 -7.91 16.31
CA MET A 32 -5.66 -8.90 17.02
C MET A 32 -7.07 -8.88 16.42
N THR A 33 -7.55 -10.03 15.93
CA THR A 33 -8.91 -10.20 15.46
C THR A 33 -9.68 -11.14 16.37
N ARG A 34 -11.01 -11.06 16.33
CA ARG A 34 -11.91 -11.96 17.05
C ARG A 34 -12.97 -12.45 16.09
N ASP A 35 -13.37 -13.70 16.27
CA ASP A 35 -14.50 -14.29 15.59
C ASP A 35 -15.54 -14.69 16.64
N PHE A 36 -16.69 -14.04 16.63
CA PHE A 36 -17.71 -14.22 17.65
C PHE A 36 -18.59 -15.43 17.32
N ASN A 37 -18.82 -16.37 18.25
CA ASN A 37 -19.59 -17.58 17.93
C ASN A 37 -21.08 -17.33 17.60
N GLY A 38 -21.68 -16.26 18.15
CA GLY A 38 -23.07 -15.87 17.90
C GLY A 38 -23.25 -14.85 16.77
N LYS A 39 -22.49 -14.98 15.66
CA LYS A 39 -22.43 -14.01 14.54
C LYS A 39 -23.81 -13.58 14.04
N LEU A 40 -24.75 -14.53 13.98
CA LEU A 40 -26.12 -14.32 13.50
C LEU A 40 -26.93 -13.33 14.34
N PHE A 41 -26.54 -13.12 15.60
CA PHE A 41 -27.22 -12.25 16.54
C PHE A 41 -26.58 -10.85 16.64
N LEU A 42 -25.45 -10.64 15.94
CA LEU A 42 -24.75 -9.36 15.93
C LEU A 42 -25.00 -8.61 14.62
N PRO A 43 -25.14 -7.28 14.69
CA PRO A 43 -25.15 -6.46 13.48
C PRO A 43 -23.77 -6.50 12.82
N LYS A 44 -23.73 -6.39 11.48
CA LYS A 44 -22.48 -6.57 10.69
C LYS A 44 -21.32 -5.69 11.15
N TYR A 45 -21.57 -4.48 11.62
CA TYR A 45 -20.52 -3.58 12.11
C TYR A 45 -19.79 -4.12 13.35
N ALA A 46 -20.46 -4.94 14.17
CA ALA A 46 -19.87 -5.58 15.34
C ALA A 46 -19.01 -6.80 14.97
N LEU A 47 -18.99 -7.18 13.69
CA LEU A 47 -18.15 -8.22 13.11
C LEU A 47 -16.95 -7.64 12.33
N SER A 48 -16.78 -6.32 12.33
CA SER A 48 -15.63 -5.67 11.71
C SER A 48 -14.32 -6.11 12.36
N GLN A 49 -13.30 -6.33 11.54
CA GLN A 49 -11.98 -6.75 11.98
C GLN A 49 -10.95 -5.69 11.64
N ASP A 50 -10.07 -5.39 12.58
CA ASP A 50 -8.95 -4.48 12.35
C ASP A 50 -7.90 -5.15 11.46
N VAL A 51 -7.39 -4.39 10.50
CA VAL A 51 -6.32 -4.81 9.59
C VAL A 51 -5.13 -3.86 9.72
N CYS A 52 -3.93 -4.35 9.43
CA CYS A 52 -2.75 -3.49 9.42
C CYS A 52 -2.75 -2.69 8.11
N THR A 53 -2.98 -1.38 8.21
CA THR A 53 -3.07 -0.48 7.06
C THR A 53 -2.60 0.93 7.43
N TYR A 54 -2.46 1.79 6.42
CA TYR A 54 -2.02 3.17 6.57
C TYR A 54 -3.03 3.99 7.37
N ARG A 55 -2.55 4.64 8.45
CA ARG A 55 -3.28 5.71 9.15
C ARG A 55 -3.00 7.06 8.51
N ASP A 56 -1.73 7.32 8.23
CA ASP A 56 -1.21 8.53 7.61
C ASP A 56 -0.21 8.12 6.52
N PHE A 57 -0.21 8.84 5.40
CA PHE A 57 0.71 8.59 4.28
C PHE A 57 0.97 9.88 3.49
N MET A 58 2.02 9.89 2.69
CA MET A 58 2.39 11.02 1.85
C MET A 58 2.76 10.52 0.46
N TYR A 59 2.25 11.18 -0.58
CA TYR A 59 2.65 10.94 -1.95
C TYR A 59 4.04 11.53 -2.20
N LYS A 60 4.89 10.76 -2.88
CA LYS A 60 6.19 11.22 -3.39
C LYS A 60 6.25 10.91 -4.87
N THR A 61 6.70 11.88 -5.66
CA THR A 61 6.84 11.70 -7.10
C THR A 61 8.26 11.30 -7.46
N VAL A 62 8.39 10.33 -8.37
CA VAL A 62 9.66 9.90 -8.96
C VAL A 62 9.60 10.04 -10.47
N GLU A 63 10.76 10.26 -11.10
CA GLU A 63 10.90 10.29 -12.55
C GLU A 63 11.38 8.92 -13.05
N ILE A 64 10.61 8.28 -13.92
CA ILE A 64 10.96 7.02 -14.58
C ILE A 64 11.74 7.34 -15.86
N PRO A 65 12.98 6.84 -16.03
CA PRO A 65 13.75 7.06 -17.24
C PRO A 65 13.17 6.27 -18.43
N GLY A 66 13.61 6.62 -19.65
CA GLY A 66 13.29 5.84 -20.85
C GLY A 66 11.84 5.93 -21.33
N CYS A 67 11.11 6.98 -20.94
CA CYS A 67 9.78 7.26 -21.46
C CYS A 67 9.84 7.96 -22.83
N PRO A 68 8.91 7.68 -23.76
CA PRO A 68 8.76 8.42 -25.02
C PRO A 68 8.47 9.91 -24.77
N ARG A 69 8.82 10.77 -25.73
CA ARG A 69 8.70 12.24 -25.60
C ARG A 69 7.28 12.76 -25.29
N HIS A 70 6.25 12.00 -25.68
CA HIS A 70 4.85 12.37 -25.44
C HIS A 70 4.27 11.74 -24.16
N VAL A 71 5.08 11.02 -23.37
CA VAL A 71 4.67 10.36 -22.13
C VAL A 71 5.26 11.13 -20.97
N THR A 72 4.43 11.44 -19.97
CA THR A 72 4.93 12.03 -18.72
C THR A 72 5.77 11.01 -17.96
N PRO A 73 7.03 11.33 -17.60
CA PRO A 73 7.91 10.38 -16.92
C PRO A 73 7.63 10.29 -15.43
N TYR A 74 6.73 11.12 -14.89
CA TYR A 74 6.47 11.18 -13.45
C TYR A 74 5.47 10.12 -12.99
N PHE A 75 5.77 9.49 -11.85
CA PHE A 75 4.90 8.55 -11.13
C PHE A 75 4.81 8.92 -9.65
N SER A 76 3.63 8.79 -9.06
CA SER A 76 3.36 9.11 -7.65
C SER A 76 2.40 8.12 -7.02
#